data_AF-A0A944S545-F1
#
_entry.id   AF-A0A944S545-F1
#
_cell.length_a   1.000
_cell.length_b   1.000
_cell.length_c   1.000
_cell.angle_alpha   90.00
_cell.angle_beta   90.00
_cell.angle_gamma   90.00
#
_symmetry.space_group_name_H-M   'P 1'
#
loop_
_entity.id
_entity.type
_entity.pdbx_description
1 polymer ?
#
loop_
_entity_poly.entity_id
_entity_poly.type
_entity_poly.pdbx_seq_one_letter_code
_entity_poly.pdbx_strand_id
1 'polypeptide(L)' 'MPFLLHRPGTESPSTLTESDVRRILSRDLPDAEIRESAWRRLNQGERIFVKGGFLTWEHKPV' A
#
# COMPACT_ATOMS: atom_id res chain seq x y z
N MET A 1 -0.34 9.53 9.40
CA MET A 1 0.41 8.27 9.54
C MET A 1 1.35 8.13 8.34
N PRO A 2 2.62 7.73 8.51
CA PRO A 2 3.50 7.45 7.37
C PRO A 2 3.05 6.17 6.65
N PHE A 3 3.01 6.18 5.32
CA PHE A 3 2.78 4.97 4.54
C PHE A 3 4.06 4.12 4.57
N LEU A 4 3.93 2.80 4.77
CA LEU A 4 5.06 1.90 4.90
C LEU A 4 5.04 0.87 3.77
N LEU A 5 6.15 0.75 3.05
CA LEU A 5 6.35 -0.29 2.04
C LEU A 5 7.30 -1.35 2.60
N HIS A 6 6.77 -2.56 2.75
CA HIS A 6 7.56 -3.74 3.08
C HIS A 6 8.01 -4.40 1.77
N ARG A 7 9.32 -4.39 1.49
CA ARG A 7 9.88 -5.13 0.36
C ARG A 7 10.34 -6.52 0.83
N PRO A 8 10.17 -7.57 0.00
CA PRO A 8 10.75 -8.86 0.29
C PRO A 8 12.27 -8.75 0.44
N GLY A 9 12.83 -9.31 1.52
CA GLY A 9 14.28 -9.33 1.76
C GLY A 9 14.84 -8.12 2.52
N THR A 10 14.01 -7.17 2.93
CA THR A 10 14.43 -6.06 3.81
C THR A 10 13.75 -6.16 5.18
N GLU A 11 14.54 -6.11 6.25
CA GLU A 11 14.02 -6.14 7.64
C GLU A 11 13.26 -4.87 8.03
N SER A 12 13.59 -3.73 7.44
CA SER A 12 12.99 -2.43 7.75
C SER A 12 12.08 -1.93 6.62
N PRO A 13 10.83 -1.52 6.92
CA PRO A 13 9.96 -0.91 5.92
C PRO A 13 10.49 0.46 5.48
N SER A 14 10.33 0.77 4.20
CA SER A 14 10.59 2.13 3.69
C SER A 14 9.38 3.03 3.96
N THR A 15 9.62 4.23 4.47
CA THR A 15 8.58 5.26 4.55
C THR A 15 8.31 5.84 3.17
N LEU A 16 7.05 5.84 2.76
CA LEU A 16 6.58 6.44 1.52
C LEU A 16 5.86 7.75 1.81
N THR A 17 6.02 8.70 0.88
CA THR A 17 5.17 9.89 0.82
C THR A 17 3.81 9.55 0.20
N GLU A 18 2.82 10.42 0.39
CA GLU A 18 1.54 10.30 -0.32
C GLU A 18 1.72 10.24 -1.85
N SER A 19 2.63 11.06 -2.40
CA SER A 19 2.92 11.09 -3.83
C SER A 19 3.46 9.75 -4.34
N ASP A 20 4.33 9.10 -3.55
CA ASP A 20 4.86 7.78 -3.89
C ASP A 20 3.76 6.71 -3.92
N VAL A 21 2.89 6.74 -2.91
CA VAL A 21 1.76 5.80 -2.81
C VAL A 21 0.81 5.99 -4.00
N ARG A 22 0.42 7.22 -4.30
CA ARG A 22 -0.45 7.52 -5.45
C ARG A 22 0.16 7.03 -6.77
N ARG A 23 1.47 7.17 -6.94
CA ARG A 23 2.20 6.68 -8.12
C ARG A 23 2.23 5.15 -8.20
N ILE A 24 2.41 4.47 -7.07
CA ILE A 24 2.36 2.99 -7.04
C ILE A 24 0.95 2.51 -7.37
N LEU A 25 -0.07 3.08 -6.74
CA LEU A 25 -1.46 2.74 -7.01
C LEU A 25 -1.84 3.03 -8.47
N SER A 26 -1.40 4.16 -9.05
CA SER A 26 -1.71 4.48 -10.45
C SER A 26 -1.01 3.57 -11.46
N ARG A 27 0.19 3.07 -11.14
CA ARG A 27 0.94 2.14 -11.98
C ARG A 27 0.42 0.71 -11.89
N ASP A 28 0.13 0.25 -10.68
CA ASP A 28 -0.14 -1.16 -10.41
C ASP A 28 -1.66 -1.47 -10.42
N LEU A 29 -2.53 -0.45 -10.29
CA LEU A 29 -3.98 -0.58 -10.36
C LEU A 29 -4.53 0.29 -11.51
N PRO A 30 -4.89 -0.29 -12.66
CA PRO A 30 -5.40 0.49 -13.80
C PRO A 30 -6.82 1.04 -13.56
N ASP A 31 -7.59 0.42 -12.67
CA ASP A 31 -8.98 0.78 -12.38
C ASP A 31 -9.10 1.93 -11.36
N ALA A 32 -9.90 2.93 -11.69
CA ALA A 32 -10.07 4.13 -10.86
C ALA A 32 -10.79 3.88 -9.53
N GLU A 33 -11.79 3.00 -9.52
CA GLU A 33 -12.54 2.66 -8.30
C GLU A 33 -11.67 1.82 -7.36
N ILE A 34 -10.90 0.88 -7.91
CA ILE A 34 -9.96 0.07 -7.13
C ILE A 34 -8.86 0.96 -6.53
N ARG A 35 -8.37 1.97 -7.25
CA ARG A 35 -7.40 2.96 -6.72
C ARG A 35 -7.95 3.77 -5.55
N GLU A 36 -9.18 4.28 -5.67
CA GLU A 36 -9.80 5.05 -4.59
C GLU A 36 -10.08 4.19 -3.35
N SER A 37 -10.55 2.95 -3.56
CA SER A 37 -10.72 1.98 -2.48
C SER A 37 -9.40 1.68 -1.76
N ALA A 38 -8.34 1.44 -2.52
CA ALA A 38 -6.99 1.22 -2.01
C ALA A 38 -6.46 2.43 -1.22
N TRP A 39 -6.69 3.64 -1.74
CA TRP A 39 -6.31 4.89 -1.07
C TRP A 39 -7.04 5.09 0.26
N ARG A 40 -8.36 4.82 0.31
CA ARG A 40 -9.15 4.89 1.55
C ARG A 40 -8.65 3.92 2.60
N ARG A 41 -8.37 2.67 2.21
CA ARG A 41 -7.84 1.63 3.11
C ARG A 41 -6.50 2.02 3.72
N LEU A 42 -5.58 2.54 2.90
CA LEU A 42 -4.31 3.08 3.38
C LEU A 42 -4.48 4.23 4.37
N ASN A 43 -5.42 5.16 4.12
CA ASN A 43 -5.72 6.26 5.03
C ASN A 43 -6.37 5.80 6.35
N GLN A 44 -7.03 4.64 6.36
CA GLN A 44 -7.56 4.00 7.56
C GLN A 44 -6.47 3.26 8.37
N GLY A 45 -5.22 3.27 7.89
CA GLY A 45 -4.09 2.61 8.55
C GLY A 45 -3.89 1.15 8.13
N GLU A 46 -4.64 0.66 7.15
CA GLU A 46 -4.41 -0.67 6.57
C GLU A 46 -3.08 -0.69 5.81
N ARG A 47 -2.41 -1.84 5.83
CA ARG A 47 -1.09 -2.02 5.22
C ARG A 47 -1.20 -2.84 3.94
N ILE A 48 -0.45 -2.43 2.92
CA ILE A 48 -0.31 -3.17 1.67
C ILE A 48 0.90 -4.10 1.78
N PHE A 49 0.68 -5.35 1.42
CA PHE A 49 1.71 -6.36 1.25
C PHE A 49 1.69 -6.89 -0.19
N VAL A 50 2.87 -7.23 -0.71
CA VAL A 50 2.98 -7.93 -1.99
C VAL A 50 3.23 -9.41 -1.67
N LYS A 51 2.25 -10.27 -1.92
CA LYS A 51 2.36 -11.72 -1.69
C LYS A 51 2.10 -12.47 -3.00
N GLY A 52 3.10 -13.19 -3.49
CA GLY A 52 2.98 -13.98 -4.73
C GLY A 52 2.70 -13.15 -5.99
N GLY A 53 3.10 -11.87 -6.02
CA GLY A 53 2.83 -10.96 -7.14
C GLY A 53 1.48 -10.23 -7.06
N PHE A 54 0.68 -10.47 -6.02
CA PHE A 54 -0.59 -9.81 -5.79
C PHE A 54 -0.52 -8.86 -4.58
N LEU A 55 -1.29 -7.77 -4.64
CA LEU A 55 -1.47 -6.85 -3.51
C LEU A 55 -2.48 -7.45 -2.52
N THR A 56 -2.03 -7.67 -1.30
CA THR A 56 -2.84 -8.15 -0.17
C THR A 56 -2.91 -7.08 0.92
N TRP A 57 -4.06 -6.97 1.58
CA TRP A 57 -4.32 -5.96 2.61
C TRP A 57 -4.34 -6.63 3.98
N GLU A 58 -3.54 -6.14 4.93
CA GLU A 58 -3.65 -6.58 6.31
C GLU A 58 -4.08 -5.40 7.19
N HIS A 59 -5.16 -5.62 7.93
CA HIS A 59 -5.59 -4.75 9.00
C HIS A 59 -4.73 -5.08 10.22
N LYS A 60 -3.94 -4.12 10.73
CA LYS A 60 -3.36 -4.30 12.06
C LYS A 60 -4.47 -4.07 13.07
N PRO A 61 -4.87 -5.07 13.90
CA PRO A 61 -5.60 -4.76 15.11
C PRO A 61 -4.68 -3.90 15.97
N VAL A 62 -5.22 -2.79 16.48
CA VAL A 62 -4.54 -1.94 17.46
C VAL A 62 -4.35 -2.71 18.76
#